data_AF-Q57812-F1
#
_entry.id   AF-Q57812-F1
#
_cell.length_a   1.000
_cell.length_b   1.000
_cell.length_c   1.000
_cell.angle_alpha   90.00
_cell.angle_beta   90.00
_cell.angle_gamma   90.00
#
_symmetry.space_group_name_H-M   'P 1'
#
loop_
_entity.id
_entity.type
_entity.pdbx_description
1 polymer ?
#
loop_
_entity_poly.entity_id
_entity_poly.type
_entity_poly.pdbx_seq_one_letter_code
_entity_poly.pdbx_strand_id
1 'polypeptide(L)'
;MPLVGFMKEKKRATFYLYKNIDGRKLRYLLHKLENVENVDIDTLRRAIEAEKKYKRSITLTEEEEVIIQRLGKSANLLLNCELVKLDEGERA
;
A
#
# COMPACT_ATOMS: atom_id res chain seq x y z
N MET A 1 -40.97 -7.30 -0.90
CA MET A 1 -40.01 -6.42 -0.20
C MET A 1 -38.71 -6.44 -0.98
N PRO A 2 -38.31 -5.36 -1.66
CA PRO A 2 -37.04 -5.36 -2.37
C PRO A 2 -35.92 -5.22 -1.34
N LEU A 3 -34.99 -6.18 -1.37
CA LEU A 3 -33.69 -6.10 -0.73
C LEU A 3 -32.92 -4.97 -1.43
N VAL A 4 -33.16 -3.73 -1.02
CA VAL A 4 -32.29 -2.61 -1.35
C VAL A 4 -31.01 -2.86 -0.55
N GLY A 5 -30.19 -3.77 -1.05
CA GLY A 5 -28.86 -4.02 -0.53
C GLY A 5 -28.17 -2.66 -0.52
N PHE A 6 -27.84 -2.19 0.67
CA PHE A 6 -26.98 -1.04 0.87
C PHE A 6 -25.65 -1.37 0.20
N MET A 7 -25.53 -1.08 -1.10
CA MET A 7 -24.28 -1.17 -1.82
C MET A 7 -23.43 -0.02 -1.28
N LYS A 8 -22.69 -0.29 -0.19
CA LYS A 8 -21.65 0.63 0.28
C LYS A 8 -20.79 0.98 -0.93
N GLU A 9 -20.67 2.27 -1.19
CA GLU A 9 -19.84 2.77 -2.29
C GLU A 9 -18.42 2.27 -2.07
N LYS A 10 -17.93 1.44 -3.00
CA LYS A 10 -16.61 0.83 -2.85
C LYS A 10 -15.55 1.92 -2.88
N LYS A 11 -14.80 2.10 -1.79
CA LYS A 11 -13.79 3.15 -1.74
C LYS A 11 -12.65 2.83 -2.68
N ARG A 12 -12.11 3.88 -3.31
CA ARG A 12 -10.91 3.79 -4.14
C ARG A 12 -9.77 4.52 -3.43
N ALA A 13 -8.63 3.85 -3.33
CA ALA A 13 -7.39 4.47 -2.89
C ALA A 13 -6.44 4.63 -4.06
N THR A 14 -5.59 5.65 -3.99
CA THR A 14 -4.54 5.92 -4.97
C THR A 14 -3.21 6.00 -4.25
N PHE A 15 -2.24 5.27 -4.79
CA PHE A 15 -0.88 5.17 -4.27
C PHE A 15 0.10 5.70 -5.30
N TYR A 16 1.16 6.32 -4.80
CA TYR A 16 2.27 6.87 -5.56
C TYR A 16 3.52 6.08 -5.18
N LEU A 17 4.03 5.32 -6.14
CA LEU A 17 5.04 4.29 -5.94
C LEU A 17 6.30 4.64 -6.74
N TYR A 18 7.47 4.31 -6.19
CA TYR A 18 8.73 4.44 -6.93
C TYR A 18 8.97 3.28 -7.92
N LYS A 19 8.25 2.16 -7.78
CA LYS A 19 8.25 1.03 -8.72
C LYS A 19 6.91 0.83 -9.41
N ASN A 20 6.99 0.38 -10.66
CA ASN A 20 5.83 -0.06 -11.41
C ASN A 20 5.43 -1.47 -10.97
N ILE A 21 4.39 -1.58 -10.15
CA ILE A 21 3.80 -2.86 -9.76
C ILE A 21 2.36 -2.95 -10.26
N ASP A 22 1.87 -4.17 -10.40
CA ASP A 22 0.47 -4.43 -10.73
C ASP A 22 -0.43 -4.36 -9.48
N GLY A 23 -1.75 -4.45 -9.70
CA GLY A 23 -2.73 -4.41 -8.61
C GLY A 23 -2.60 -5.60 -7.66
N ARG A 24 -2.14 -6.77 -8.14
CA ARG A 24 -1.99 -7.97 -7.32
C ARG A 24 -0.86 -7.81 -6.31
N LYS A 25 0.31 -7.37 -6.77
CA LYS A 25 1.48 -7.09 -5.93
C LYS A 25 1.20 -5.93 -4.97
N LEU A 26 0.48 -4.89 -5.41
CA LEU A 26 0.08 -3.80 -4.52
C LEU A 26 -0.81 -4.29 -3.36
N ARG A 27 -1.82 -5.13 -3.63
CA ARG A 27 -2.68 -5.71 -2.58
C ARG A 27 -1.88 -6.60 -1.64
N TYR A 28 -1.01 -7.46 -2.18
CA TYR A 28 -0.12 -8.28 -1.37
C TYR A 28 0.73 -7.42 -0.39
N LEU A 29 1.34 -6.35 -0.88
CA LEU A 29 2.11 -5.43 -0.04
C LEU A 29 1.24 -4.70 0.98
N LEU A 30 0.02 -4.30 0.60
CA LEU A 30 -0.91 -3.63 1.51
C LEU A 30 -1.27 -4.52 2.71
N HIS A 31 -1.60 -5.79 2.47
CA HIS A 31 -1.86 -6.75 3.55
C HIS A 31 -0.63 -7.02 4.41
N LYS A 32 0.58 -7.01 3.82
CA LYS A 32 1.82 -7.13 4.58
C LYS A 32 1.99 -5.98 5.59
N LEU A 33 1.49 -4.78 5.30
CA LEU A 33 1.58 -3.62 6.20
C LEU A 33 0.80 -3.79 7.51
N GLU A 34 -0.17 -4.70 7.56
CA GLU A 34 -0.93 -4.95 8.79
C GLU A 34 -0.02 -5.40 9.95
N ASN A 35 1.07 -6.10 9.61
CA ASN A 35 2.03 -6.69 10.54
C ASN A 35 3.38 -5.97 10.56
N VAL A 36 3.48 -4.75 10.02
CA VAL A 36 4.72 -3.96 10.09
C VAL A 36 4.80 -3.29 11.47
N GLU A 37 5.77 -3.74 12.28
CA GLU A 37 6.06 -3.15 13.59
C GLU A 37 7.24 -2.17 13.54
N ASN A 38 8.27 -2.50 12.76
CA ASN A 38 9.50 -1.74 12.68
C ASN A 38 9.91 -1.50 11.21
N VAL A 39 10.43 -0.30 10.95
CA VAL A 39 11.07 0.08 9.69
C VAL A 39 12.43 0.64 10.06
N ASP A 40 13.49 0.07 9.52
CA ASP A 40 14.85 0.58 9.74
C ASP A 40 15.03 1.94 9.04
N ILE A 41 15.95 2.74 9.59
CA ILE A 41 16.14 4.13 9.17
C ILE A 41 16.62 4.22 7.72
N ASP A 42 17.43 3.27 7.25
CA ASP A 42 17.96 3.29 5.88
C ASP A 42 16.87 2.97 4.85
N THR A 43 16.03 1.97 5.11
CA THR A 43 14.84 1.69 4.30
C THR A 43 13.93 2.90 4.24
N LEU A 44 13.65 3.51 5.40
CA LEU A 44 12.78 4.69 5.48
C LEU A 44 13.35 5.85 4.67
N ARG A 45 14.64 6.16 4.83
CA ARG A 45 15.34 7.22 4.10
C ARG A 45 15.27 6.99 2.59
N ARG A 46 15.61 5.78 2.14
CA ARG A 46 15.53 5.41 0.72
C ARG A 46 14.11 5.54 0.18
N ALA A 47 13.11 5.11 0.94
CA ALA A 47 11.71 5.24 0.55
C ALA A 47 11.27 6.72 0.48
N ILE A 48 11.78 7.60 1.34
CA ILE A 48 11.52 9.05 1.30
C ILE A 48 12.20 9.70 0.09
N GLU A 49 13.44 9.34 -0.20
CA GLU A 49 14.25 9.93 -1.28
C GLU A 49 13.85 9.43 -2.68
N ALA A 50 13.29 8.21 -2.80
CA ALA A 50 12.94 7.63 -4.09
C ALA A 50 11.86 8.44 -4.84
N GLU A 51 12.01 8.67 -6.14
CA GLU A 51 11.02 9.41 -6.93
C GLU A 51 9.75 8.55 -7.20
N LYS A 52 8.57 8.99 -6.71
CA LYS A 52 7.30 8.25 -6.80
C LYS A 52 6.54 8.50 -8.10
N LYS A 53 7.14 8.12 -9.23
CA LYS A 53 6.60 8.37 -10.58
C LYS A 53 5.41 7.48 -11.00
N TYR A 54 5.12 6.40 -10.27
CA TYR A 54 4.06 5.47 -10.66
C TYR A 54 2.80 5.65 -9.83
N LYS A 55 1.70 6.05 -10.47
CA LYS A 55 0.38 6.17 -9.84
C LYS A 55 -0.41 4.89 -10.04
N ARG A 56 -0.94 4.31 -8.96
CA ARG A 56 -1.82 3.12 -8.99
C ARG A 56 -3.05 3.35 -8.14
N SER A 57 -4.22 3.13 -8.73
CA SER A 57 -5.50 3.19 -8.01
C SER A 57 -6.12 1.81 -7.93
N ILE A 58 -6.59 1.44 -6.74
CA ILE A 58 -7.31 0.18 -6.50
C ILE A 58 -8.62 0.47 -5.76
N THR A 59 -9.62 -0.37 -6.02
CA THR A 59 -10.84 -0.42 -5.21
C THR A 59 -10.55 -1.29 -3.99
N LEU A 60 -10.78 -0.75 -2.80
CA LEU A 60 -10.49 -1.43 -1.54
C LEU A 60 -11.56 -2.48 -1.22
N THR A 61 -11.13 -3.60 -0.63
CA THR A 61 -12.02 -4.47 0.15
C THR A 61 -12.28 -3.84 1.52
N GLU A 62 -13.27 -4.35 2.26
CA GLU A 62 -13.53 -3.87 3.63
C GLU A 62 -12.30 -4.05 4.54
N GLU A 63 -11.56 -5.16 4.39
CA GLU A 63 -10.30 -5.41 5.11
C GLU A 63 -9.22 -4.38 4.75
N GLU A 64 -9.03 -4.09 3.46
CA GLU A 64 -8.05 -3.10 3.01
C GLU A 64 -8.43 -1.67 3.42
N GLU A 65 -9.73 -1.35 3.53
CA GLU A 65 -10.19 -0.09 4.10
C GLU A 65 -9.74 0.08 5.56
N VAL A 66 -9.80 -0.98 6.37
CA VAL A 66 -9.34 -0.96 7.77
C VAL A 66 -7.83 -0.71 7.82
N ILE A 67 -7.05 -1.39 6.97
CA ILE A 67 -5.60 -1.18 6.88
C ILE A 67 -5.29 0.29 6.55
N ILE A 68 -5.97 0.86 5.54
CA ILE A 68 -5.76 2.24 5.13
C ILE A 68 -6.23 3.25 6.18
N GLN A 69 -7.32 2.98 6.89
CA GLN A 69 -7.79 3.84 7.98
C GLN A 69 -6.81 3.88 9.15
N ARG A 70 -6.26 2.72 9.53
CA ARG A 70 -5.24 2.62 10.59
C ARG A 70 -3.95 3.35 10.21
N LEU A 71 -3.44 3.16 9.00
CA LEU A 71 -2.16 3.73 8.57
C LEU A 71 -2.29 5.19 8.13
N GLY A 72 -3.46 5.59 7.64
CA GLY A 72 -3.73 6.91 7.09
C GLY A 72 -2.72 7.32 6.02
N LYS A 73 -2.19 8.54 6.15
CA LYS A 73 -1.23 9.11 5.18
C LYS A 73 0.09 8.33 5.10
N SER A 74 0.43 7.55 6.13
CA SER A 74 1.68 6.78 6.15
C SER A 74 1.67 5.57 5.21
N ALA A 75 0.48 5.06 4.81
CA ALA A 75 0.35 3.86 3.99
C ALA A 75 1.17 3.93 2.69
N ASN A 76 1.18 5.09 2.05
CA ASN A 76 1.97 5.27 0.82
C ASN A 76 3.47 5.18 1.08
N LEU A 77 3.97 5.77 2.17
CA LEU A 77 5.39 5.68 2.52
C LEU A 77 5.79 4.25 2.90
N LEU A 78 4.95 3.57 3.68
CA LEU A 78 5.18 2.19 4.10
C LEU A 78 5.16 1.20 2.93
N LEU A 79 4.27 1.37 1.95
CA LEU A 79 4.30 0.60 0.71
C LEU A 79 5.63 0.78 -0.04
N ASN A 80 6.16 2.01 -0.09
CA ASN A 80 7.45 2.27 -0.71
C ASN A 80 8.61 1.68 0.13
N CYS A 81 8.50 1.63 1.46
CA CYS A 81 9.46 0.92 2.32
C CYS A 81 9.50 -0.57 2.00
N GLU A 82 8.33 -1.22 1.88
CA GLU A 82 8.28 -2.65 1.52
C GLU A 82 8.82 -2.92 0.11
N LEU A 83 8.63 -1.99 -0.83
CA LEU A 83 9.28 -2.07 -2.14
C LEU A 83 10.80 -1.96 -2.04
N VAL A 84 11.33 -1.04 -1.23
CA VAL A 84 12.78 -0.90 -1.01
C VAL A 84 13.37 -2.18 -0.43
N LYS A 85 12.71 -2.80 0.57
CA LYS A 85 13.13 -4.06 1.16
C LYS A 85 13.17 -5.20 0.14
N LEU A 86 12.20 -5.27 -0.77
CA LEU A 86 12.20 -6.27 -1.84
C LEU A 86 13.42 -6.11 -2.77
N ASP A 87 13.83 -4.88 -3.06
CA ASP A 87 15.01 -4.63 -3.90
C ASP A 87 16.32 -5.03 -3.22
N GLU A 88 16.37 -4.98 -1.89
CA GLU A 88 17.52 -5.42 -1.11
C GLU A 88 17.57 -6.95 -1.04
N GLY A 89 16.42 -7.60 -0.86
CA GLY A 89 16.31 -9.06 -0.91
C GLY A 89 16.64 -9.63 -2.30
N GLU A 90 16.35 -8.89 -3.38
CA GLU A 90 16.78 -9.26 -4.75
C GLU A 90 18.28 -9.02 -5.00
N ARG A 91 18.99 -8.32 -4.11
CA ARG A 91 20.45 -8.09 -4.18
C ARG A 91 21.29 -9.05 -3.34
N ALA A 92 20.68 -9.76 -2.38
CA ALA A 92 21.31 -10.78 -1.56
C ALA A 92 21.35 -12.12 -2.30
#